data_AF-A0A366L1N3-F1
#
_entry.id   AF-A0A366L1N3-F1
#
_cell.length_a   1.000
_cell.length_b   1.000
_cell.length_c   1.000
_cell.angle_alpha   90.00
_cell.angle_beta   90.00
_cell.angle_gamma   90.00
#
_symmetry.space_group_name_H-M   'P 1'
#
loop_
_entity.id
_entity.type
_entity.pdbx_description
1 polymer ?
#
loop_
_entity_poly.entity_id
_entity_poly.type
_entity_poly.pdbx_seq_one_letter_code
_entity_poly.pdbx_strand_id
1 'polypeptide(L)'
;MAKNFTALKDFEPKGSHSYIIDTNMWVYLFSPIGSTQLKLQESIGKFIENCQRVNAKLVITSFIVAEFFHVTLGFSFDDWVREQKSSSTFKIKKDYRPTNEYKESIEFITSTIGKICEIATPQQDKFETINLNNILKNCFHAEFFDNHTLELSNENGWIIVTNDRDLLDHPDRKAMIVMPG
;
A
#
# COMPACT_ATOMS: atom_id res chain seq x y z
N MET A 1 -11.72 -21.74 13.63
CA MET A 1 -11.62 -21.09 12.30
C MET A 1 -10.22 -21.34 11.77
N ALA A 2 -10.09 -21.79 10.51
CA ALA A 2 -8.77 -21.90 9.88
C ALA A 2 -8.12 -20.51 9.87
N LYS A 3 -6.82 -20.44 10.18
CA LYS A 3 -6.09 -19.18 10.11
C LYS A 3 -6.02 -18.77 8.65
N ASN A 4 -6.85 -17.82 8.21
CA ASN A 4 -6.81 -17.23 6.86
C ASN A 4 -5.62 -16.26 6.71
N PHE A 5 -4.45 -16.66 7.21
CA PHE A 5 -3.21 -15.92 7.08
C PHE A 5 -2.06 -16.89 6.78
N THR A 6 -1.09 -16.45 5.99
CA THR A 6 0.13 -17.21 5.72
C THR A 6 1.32 -16.27 5.62
N ALA A 7 2.49 -16.72 6.10
CA ALA A 7 3.71 -15.96 5.92
C ALA A 7 4.16 -16.02 4.46
N LEU A 8 4.66 -14.92 3.93
CA LEU A 8 5.04 -14.76 2.52
C LEU A 8 6.14 -15.76 2.13
N LYS A 9 7.06 -16.08 3.04
CA LYS A 9 8.10 -17.11 2.85
C LYS A 9 7.55 -18.53 2.61
N ASP A 10 6.34 -18.81 3.12
CA ASP A 10 5.68 -20.11 3.05
C ASP A 10 4.54 -20.11 2.02
N PHE A 11 4.38 -19.02 1.26
CA PHE A 11 3.27 -18.81 0.34
C PHE A 11 3.74 -18.87 -1.11
N GLU A 12 3.11 -19.74 -1.91
CA GLU A 12 3.34 -19.84 -3.35
C GLU A 12 2.20 -19.17 -4.14
N PRO A 13 2.48 -18.10 -4.91
CA PRO A 13 1.48 -17.48 -5.76
C PRO A 13 0.94 -18.42 -6.84
N LYS A 14 -0.33 -18.25 -7.21
CA LYS A 14 -0.99 -19.01 -8.28
C LYS A 14 -1.53 -18.06 -9.34
N GLY A 15 -1.33 -18.41 -10.61
CA GLY A 15 -1.81 -17.62 -11.76
C GLY A 15 -3.32 -17.41 -11.80
N SER A 16 -4.09 -18.31 -11.19
CA SER A 16 -5.55 -18.21 -11.09
C SER A 16 -6.05 -17.23 -10.02
N HIS A 17 -5.15 -16.68 -9.20
CA HIS A 17 -5.51 -15.75 -8.12
C HIS A 17 -5.17 -14.31 -8.49
N SER A 18 -5.84 -13.38 -7.81
CA SER A 18 -5.53 -11.96 -7.85
C SER A 18 -5.06 -11.50 -6.48
N TYR A 19 -4.06 -10.63 -6.48
CA TYR A 19 -3.35 -10.17 -5.29
C TYR A 19 -3.40 -8.65 -5.24
N ILE A 20 -3.96 -8.10 -4.17
CA ILE A 20 -3.88 -6.66 -3.91
C ILE A 20 -2.69 -6.40 -2.99
N ILE A 21 -1.78 -5.55 -3.44
CA ILE A 21 -0.59 -5.17 -2.69
C ILE A 21 -0.92 -3.88 -1.96
N ASP A 22 -0.85 -3.94 -0.63
CA ASP A 22 -1.14 -2.81 0.24
C ASP A 22 -0.14 -1.66 0.08
N THR A 23 -0.55 -0.44 0.42
CA THR A 23 0.25 0.78 0.30
C THR A 23 1.57 0.67 1.07
N ASN A 24 1.54 0.13 2.29
CA ASN A 24 2.76 -0.04 3.10
C ASN A 24 3.83 -0.87 2.37
N MET A 25 3.44 -1.86 1.58
CA MET A 25 4.35 -2.73 0.83
C MET A 25 5.02 -1.96 -0.31
N TRP A 26 4.24 -1.15 -1.03
CA TRP A 26 4.77 -0.27 -2.08
C TRP A 26 5.72 0.78 -1.51
N VAL A 27 5.37 1.36 -0.36
CA VAL A 27 6.24 2.28 0.37
C VAL A 27 7.55 1.60 0.75
N TYR A 28 7.53 0.37 1.27
CA TYR A 28 8.76 -0.36 1.58
C TYR A 28 9.65 -0.58 0.34
N LEU A 29 9.05 -0.92 -0.80
CA LEU A 29 9.80 -1.17 -2.04
C LEU A 29 10.39 0.09 -2.66
N PHE A 30 9.63 1.19 -2.68
CA PHE A 30 9.95 2.32 -3.52
C PHE A 30 10.24 3.62 -2.78
N SER A 31 9.85 3.78 -1.51
CA SER A 31 10.13 5.01 -0.76
C SER A 31 11.59 5.06 -0.27
N PRO A 32 12.26 6.22 -0.27
CA PRO A 32 13.61 6.39 0.26
C PRO A 32 13.79 5.88 1.69
N ILE A 33 12.74 5.96 2.52
CA ILE A 33 12.74 5.48 3.91
C ILE A 33 12.76 3.94 4.00
N GLY A 34 12.23 3.24 2.98
CA GLY A 34 12.22 1.78 2.92
C GLY A 34 13.61 1.15 2.87
N SER A 35 14.64 1.90 2.46
CA SER A 35 16.03 1.46 2.28
C SER A 35 16.70 0.86 3.53
N THR A 36 16.08 1.02 4.70
CA THR A 36 16.57 0.46 5.97
C THR A 36 16.10 -0.99 6.22
N GLN A 37 15.15 -1.52 5.43
CA GLN A 37 14.57 -2.86 5.62
C GLN A 37 14.83 -3.79 4.43
N LEU A 38 16.10 -3.99 4.07
CA LEU A 38 16.51 -4.76 2.89
C LEU A 38 15.88 -6.16 2.82
N LYS A 39 15.82 -6.91 3.93
CA LYS A 39 15.21 -8.25 3.96
C LYS A 39 13.71 -8.21 3.63
N LEU A 40 13.02 -7.18 4.09
CA LEU A 40 11.60 -6.98 3.79
C LEU A 40 11.43 -6.66 2.31
N GLN A 41 12.22 -5.74 1.77
CA GLN A 41 12.22 -5.41 0.34
C GLN A 41 12.50 -6.64 -0.54
N GLU A 42 13.52 -7.43 -0.21
CA GLU A 42 13.85 -8.67 -0.91
C GLU A 42 12.68 -9.65 -0.87
N SER A 43 12.03 -9.80 0.29
CA SER A 43 10.87 -10.68 0.42
C SER A 43 9.71 -10.23 -0.46
N ILE A 44 9.37 -8.93 -0.44
CA ILE A 44 8.27 -8.38 -1.23
C ILE A 44 8.60 -8.45 -2.73
N GLY A 45 9.82 -8.09 -3.12
CA GLY A 45 10.29 -8.15 -4.51
C GLY A 45 10.20 -9.57 -5.07
N LYS A 46 10.69 -10.56 -4.32
CA LYS A 46 10.61 -11.98 -4.71
C LYS A 46 9.16 -12.46 -4.86
N PHE A 47 8.24 -11.96 -4.04
CA PHE A 47 6.82 -12.27 -4.18
C PHE A 47 6.25 -11.72 -5.50
N ILE A 48 6.54 -10.46 -5.83
CA ILE A 48 6.10 -9.83 -7.09
C ILE A 48 6.67 -10.60 -8.30
N GLU A 49 7.95 -10.95 -8.29
CA GLU A 49 8.58 -11.74 -9.34
C GLU A 49 7.91 -13.12 -9.50
N ASN A 50 7.60 -13.79 -8.40
CA ASN A 50 6.89 -15.06 -8.42
C ASN A 50 5.48 -14.94 -9.01
N CYS A 51 4.74 -13.88 -8.67
CA CYS A 51 3.45 -13.58 -9.27
C CYS A 51 3.55 -13.39 -10.78
N GLN A 52 4.53 -12.62 -11.25
CA GLN A 52 4.77 -12.39 -12.68
C GLN A 52 5.11 -13.70 -13.42
N ARG A 53 5.96 -14.55 -12.83
CA ARG A 53 6.36 -15.84 -13.41
C ARG A 53 5.18 -16.79 -13.63
N VAL A 54 4.19 -16.77 -12.74
CA VAL A 54 2.96 -17.60 -12.88
C VAL A 54 1.82 -16.85 -13.56
N ASN A 55 2.07 -15.64 -14.07
CA ASN A 55 1.08 -14.75 -14.68
C ASN A 55 -0.14 -14.48 -13.77
N ALA A 56 0.11 -14.35 -12.45
CA ALA A 56 -0.89 -13.93 -11.50
C ALA A 56 -1.21 -12.44 -11.65
N LYS A 57 -2.46 -12.07 -11.36
CA LYS A 57 -2.89 -10.68 -11.44
C LYS A 57 -2.51 -9.93 -10.17
N LEU A 58 -1.58 -8.98 -10.27
CA LEU A 58 -1.37 -7.97 -9.24
C LEU A 58 -2.37 -6.83 -9.46
N VAL A 59 -3.05 -6.41 -8.40
CA VAL A 59 -4.13 -5.43 -8.42
C VAL A 59 -3.69 -4.16 -7.72
N ILE A 60 -4.05 -3.02 -8.30
CA ILE A 60 -3.95 -1.71 -7.67
C ILE A 60 -5.26 -0.93 -7.87
N THR A 61 -5.62 -0.12 -6.88
CA THR A 61 -6.84 0.70 -6.85
C THR A 61 -6.47 2.19 -6.78
N SER A 62 -7.40 3.10 -7.05
CA SER A 62 -7.08 4.53 -6.96
C SER A 62 -6.82 4.96 -5.51
N PHE A 63 -7.42 4.27 -4.54
CA PHE A 63 -7.20 4.49 -3.12
C PHE A 63 -5.77 4.14 -2.68
N ILE A 64 -5.21 3.02 -3.14
CA ILE A 64 -3.80 2.66 -2.89
C ILE A 64 -2.86 3.70 -3.51
N VAL A 65 -3.14 4.16 -4.73
CA VAL A 65 -2.34 5.21 -5.39
C VAL A 65 -2.38 6.53 -4.61
N ALA A 66 -3.58 6.94 -4.16
CA ALA A 66 -3.76 8.18 -3.40
C ALA A 66 -3.06 8.13 -2.04
N GLU A 67 -3.15 7.00 -1.34
CA GLU A 67 -2.48 6.79 -0.07
C GLU A 67 -0.96 6.76 -0.25
N PHE A 68 -0.45 6.02 -1.23
CA PHE A 68 0.98 5.99 -1.55
C PHE A 68 1.54 7.39 -1.81
N PHE A 69 0.81 8.19 -2.61
CA PHE A 69 1.18 9.57 -2.89
C PHE A 69 1.27 10.40 -1.61
N HIS A 70 0.24 10.33 -0.75
CA HIS A 70 0.18 11.13 0.47
C HIS A 70 1.25 10.72 1.48
N VAL A 71 1.39 9.42 1.74
CA VAL A 71 2.39 8.88 2.67
C VAL A 71 3.80 9.24 2.21
N THR A 72 4.11 9.02 0.94
CA THR A 72 5.45 9.33 0.41
C THR A 72 5.74 10.84 0.42
N LEU A 73 4.75 11.68 0.11
CA LEU A 73 4.90 13.13 0.21
C LEU A 73 5.11 13.60 1.66
N GLY A 74 4.41 12.96 2.61
CA GLY A 74 4.58 13.21 4.05
C GLY A 74 6.02 12.93 4.49
N PHE A 75 6.59 11.81 4.05
CA PHE A 75 8.00 11.50 4.28
C PHE A 75 8.96 12.51 3.69
N SER A 76 8.78 12.91 2.43
CA SER A 76 9.62 13.95 1.81
C SER A 76 9.53 15.29 2.53
N PHE A 77 8.34 15.64 3.03
CA PHE A 77 8.16 16.84 3.85
C PHE A 77 8.88 16.72 5.19
N ASP A 78 8.75 15.60 5.89
CA ASP A 78 9.41 15.37 7.17
C ASP A 78 10.94 15.41 7.03
N ASP A 79 11.47 14.86 5.95
CA ASP A 79 12.90 14.92 5.60
C ASP A 79 13.35 16.38 5.42
N TRP A 80 12.62 17.14 4.59
CA TRP A 80 12.90 18.55 4.36
C TRP A 80 12.82 19.38 5.64
N VAL A 81 11.84 19.13 6.52
CA VAL A 81 11.72 19.81 7.83
C VAL A 81 12.94 19.56 8.70
N ARG A 82 13.44 18.32 8.74
CA ARG A 82 14.65 17.97 9.52
C ARG A 82 15.88 18.70 9.01
N GLU A 83 15.98 18.92 7.70
CA GLU A 83 17.09 19.67 7.09
C GLU A 83 17.08 21.16 7.43
N GLN A 84 15.91 21.76 7.71
CA GLN A 84 15.80 23.17 8.08
C GLN A 84 16.47 23.51 9.41
N LYS A 85 16.76 22.50 10.26
CA LYS A 85 17.38 22.66 11.60
C LYS A 85 16.73 23.78 12.44
N SER A 86 15.42 23.92 12.30
CA SER A 86 14.62 24.98 12.93
C SER A 86 13.60 24.37 13.89
N SER A 87 13.33 25.07 14.99
CA SER A 87 12.24 24.72 15.92
C SER A 87 10.86 25.21 15.44
N SER A 88 10.80 25.85 14.27
CA SER A 88 9.55 26.35 13.71
C SER A 88 8.65 25.22 13.24
N THR A 89 7.33 25.40 13.43
CA THR A 89 6.34 24.50 12.82
C THR A 89 6.15 24.87 11.36
N PHE A 90 6.58 23.98 10.47
CA PHE A 90 6.36 24.13 9.03
C PHE A 90 5.03 23.49 8.61
N LYS A 91 4.47 23.96 7.50
CA LYS A 91 3.26 23.43 6.88
C LYS A 91 3.52 23.12 5.42
N ILE A 92 3.17 21.90 4.99
CA ILE A 92 3.33 21.44 3.59
C ILE A 92 2.87 22.49 2.58
N LYS A 93 1.63 22.98 2.69
CA LYS A 93 1.03 23.87 1.67
C LYS A 93 1.69 25.25 1.61
N LYS A 94 2.17 25.76 2.75
CA LYS A 94 2.65 27.15 2.86
C LYS A 94 4.16 27.22 2.68
N ASP A 95 4.88 26.33 3.33
CA ASP A 95 6.32 26.45 3.51
C ASP A 95 7.10 25.48 2.61
N TYR A 96 6.55 24.30 2.31
CA TYR A 96 7.23 23.28 1.51
C TYR A 96 6.84 23.29 0.02
N ARG A 97 5.54 23.40 -0.29
CA ARG A 97 5.04 23.43 -1.68
C ARG A 97 5.74 24.44 -2.60
N PRO A 98 6.14 25.64 -2.13
CA PRO A 98 6.86 26.60 -2.97
C PRO A 98 8.32 26.23 -3.28
N THR A 99 8.88 25.19 -2.65
CA THR A 99 10.30 24.87 -2.76
C THR A 99 10.61 23.94 -3.95
N ASN A 100 11.89 23.86 -4.33
CA ASN A 100 12.34 22.95 -5.38
C ASN A 100 12.27 21.49 -4.92
N GLU A 101 12.55 21.23 -3.63
CA GLU A 101 12.50 19.90 -3.03
C GLU A 101 11.09 19.30 -3.09
N TYR A 102 10.04 20.12 -2.95
CA TYR A 102 8.67 19.67 -3.18
C TYR A 102 8.46 19.24 -4.65
N LYS A 103 8.96 20.03 -5.61
CA LYS A 103 8.85 19.68 -7.04
C LYS A 103 9.56 18.37 -7.34
N GLU A 104 10.78 18.19 -6.85
CA GLU A 104 11.56 16.95 -6.97
C GLU A 104 10.83 15.77 -6.35
N SER A 105 10.20 15.97 -5.20
CA SER A 105 9.40 14.94 -4.53
C SER A 105 8.17 14.54 -5.35
N ILE A 106 7.46 15.50 -5.96
CA ILE A 106 6.33 15.20 -6.84
C ILE A 106 6.77 14.45 -8.10
N GLU A 107 7.87 14.85 -8.73
CA GLU A 107 8.43 14.14 -9.90
C GLU A 107 8.82 12.71 -9.54
N PHE A 108 9.48 12.52 -8.40
CA PHE A 108 9.82 11.20 -7.89
C PHE A 108 8.57 10.33 -7.64
N ILE A 109 7.58 10.85 -6.89
CA ILE A 109 6.37 10.12 -6.53
C ILE A 109 5.58 9.73 -7.78
N THR A 110 5.36 10.66 -8.70
CA THR A 110 4.57 10.40 -9.92
C THR A 110 5.26 9.41 -10.84
N SER A 111 6.58 9.50 -11.02
CA SER A 111 7.34 8.51 -11.79
C SER A 111 7.29 7.10 -11.16
N THR A 112 7.28 7.03 -9.83
CA THR A 112 7.18 5.79 -9.08
C THR A 112 5.80 5.16 -9.20
N ILE A 113 4.73 5.95 -9.09
CA ILE A 113 3.35 5.48 -9.34
C ILE A 113 3.23 4.92 -10.76
N GLY A 114 3.86 5.54 -11.76
CA GLY A 114 3.93 5.02 -13.12
C GLY A 114 4.49 3.59 -13.17
N LYS A 115 5.63 3.34 -12.52
CA LYS A 115 6.24 2.00 -12.42
C LYS A 115 5.34 1.01 -11.69
N ILE A 116 4.69 1.42 -10.61
CA ILE A 116 3.74 0.56 -9.89
C ILE A 116 2.59 0.14 -10.81
N CYS A 117 2.05 1.05 -11.61
CA CYS A 117 0.98 0.77 -12.59
C CYS A 117 1.46 -0.06 -13.79
N GLU A 118 2.76 -0.15 -14.06
CA GLU A 118 3.33 -1.11 -15.02
C GLU A 118 3.42 -2.52 -14.43
N ILE A 119 3.64 -2.64 -13.11
CA ILE A 119 3.73 -3.91 -12.38
C ILE A 119 2.33 -4.48 -12.05
N ALA A 120 1.41 -3.62 -11.62
CA ALA A 120 0.08 -3.98 -11.15
C ALA A 120 -1.01 -3.46 -12.09
N THR A 121 -2.07 -4.25 -12.25
CA THR A 121 -3.22 -3.91 -13.10
C THR A 121 -4.19 -3.01 -12.33
N PRO A 122 -4.48 -1.79 -12.82
CA PRO A 122 -5.51 -0.94 -12.21
C PRO A 122 -6.89 -1.60 -12.21
N GLN A 123 -7.63 -1.46 -11.11
CA GLN A 123 -9.01 -1.92 -10.95
C GLN A 123 -9.92 -0.78 -10.47
N GLN A 124 -11.21 -0.91 -10.78
CA GLN A 124 -12.22 0.06 -10.33
C GLN A 124 -12.43 -0.04 -8.82
N ASP A 125 -12.56 1.12 -8.15
CA ASP A 125 -12.88 1.21 -6.72
C ASP A 125 -14.36 0.93 -6.42
N LYS A 126 -15.21 0.86 -7.45
CA LYS A 126 -16.65 0.54 -7.34
C LYS A 126 -17.40 1.43 -6.34
N PHE A 127 -17.07 2.72 -6.24
CA PHE A 127 -17.65 3.64 -5.26
C PHE A 127 -19.19 3.65 -5.27
N GLU A 128 -19.79 3.45 -6.44
CA GLU A 128 -21.23 3.39 -6.65
C GLU A 128 -21.90 2.14 -6.07
N THR A 129 -21.16 1.04 -5.87
CA THR A 129 -21.70 -0.23 -5.38
C THR A 129 -21.07 -0.74 -4.09
N ILE A 130 -19.91 -0.21 -3.70
CA ILE A 130 -19.16 -0.68 -2.53
C ILE A 130 -19.99 -0.49 -1.26
N ASN A 131 -19.89 -1.42 -0.32
CA ASN A 131 -20.60 -1.32 0.95
C ASN A 131 -19.93 -0.30 1.89
N LEU A 132 -20.20 0.99 1.64
CA LEU A 132 -19.61 2.09 2.41
C LEU A 132 -19.94 2.01 3.91
N ASN A 133 -21.11 1.48 4.29
CA ASN A 133 -21.45 1.28 5.70
C ASN A 133 -20.50 0.28 6.37
N ASN A 134 -20.07 -0.77 5.65
CA ASN A 134 -19.12 -1.74 6.17
C ASN A 134 -17.73 -1.14 6.37
N ILE A 135 -17.32 -0.24 5.46
CA ILE A 135 -16.06 0.48 5.56
C ILE A 135 -16.09 1.42 6.78
N LEU A 136 -17.11 2.28 6.85
CA LEU A 136 -17.19 3.34 7.86
C LEU A 136 -17.35 2.83 9.29
N LYS A 137 -18.13 1.76 9.51
CA LYS A 137 -18.35 1.22 10.86
C LYS A 137 -17.08 0.66 11.50
N ASN A 138 -16.10 0.27 10.68
CA ASN A 138 -14.88 -0.40 11.09
C ASN A 138 -13.66 0.52 11.11
N CYS A 139 -13.83 1.83 10.89
CA CYS A 139 -12.73 2.80 10.99
C CYS A 139 -12.14 2.96 12.41
N PHE A 140 -12.76 2.33 13.43
CA PHE A 140 -12.15 2.20 14.76
C PHE A 140 -11.13 1.07 14.87
N HIS A 141 -11.12 0.12 13.91
CA HIS A 141 -10.25 -1.05 13.90
C HIS A 141 -9.06 -0.89 12.95
N ALA A 142 -9.26 -0.23 11.82
CA ALA A 142 -8.24 0.03 10.81
C ALA A 142 -8.52 1.36 10.10
N GLU A 143 -7.58 1.88 9.32
CA GLU A 143 -7.80 3.13 8.61
C GLU A 143 -8.87 2.98 7.51
N PHE A 144 -9.35 4.10 6.97
CA PHE A 144 -10.35 4.06 5.89
C PHE A 144 -9.81 3.30 4.66
N PHE A 145 -8.54 3.52 4.30
CA PHE A 145 -7.90 2.87 3.15
C PHE A 145 -7.82 1.35 3.34
N ASP A 146 -7.48 0.88 4.52
CA ASP A 146 -7.44 -0.55 4.87
C ASP A 146 -8.81 -1.20 4.77
N ASN A 147 -9.81 -0.55 5.36
CA ASN A 147 -11.20 -1.02 5.33
C ASN A 147 -11.74 -1.08 3.89
N HIS A 148 -11.41 -0.10 3.07
CA HIS A 148 -11.78 -0.07 1.66
C HIS A 148 -11.11 -1.20 0.87
N THR A 149 -9.81 -1.41 1.06
CA THR A 149 -9.05 -2.52 0.46
C THR A 149 -9.61 -3.87 0.89
N LEU A 150 -9.98 -4.03 2.16
CA LEU A 150 -10.58 -5.25 2.68
C LEU A 150 -11.95 -5.52 2.06
N GLU A 151 -12.81 -4.51 1.94
CA GLU A 151 -14.15 -4.66 1.34
C GLU A 151 -14.05 -5.10 -0.12
N LEU A 152 -13.22 -4.44 -0.92
CA LEU A 152 -12.97 -4.84 -2.30
C LEU A 152 -12.37 -6.24 -2.41
N SER A 153 -11.47 -6.59 -1.50
CA SER A 153 -10.86 -7.92 -1.51
C SER A 153 -11.86 -9.01 -1.17
N ASN A 154 -12.75 -8.76 -0.20
CA ASN A 154 -13.84 -9.65 0.16
C ASN A 154 -14.82 -9.85 -1.01
N GLU A 155 -15.17 -8.78 -1.74
CA GLU A 155 -16.08 -8.85 -2.88
C GLU A 155 -15.49 -9.57 -4.09
N ASN A 156 -14.21 -9.31 -4.40
CA ASN A 156 -13.58 -9.80 -5.63
C ASN A 156 -12.73 -11.07 -5.42
N GLY A 157 -12.66 -11.58 -4.19
CA GLY A 157 -11.85 -12.75 -3.85
C GLY A 157 -10.34 -12.51 -3.96
N TRP A 158 -9.89 -11.27 -3.75
CA TRP A 158 -8.47 -10.94 -3.79
C TRP A 158 -7.76 -11.37 -2.52
N ILE A 159 -6.50 -11.77 -2.67
CA ILE A 159 -5.60 -12.05 -1.55
C ILE A 159 -4.85 -10.76 -1.21
N ILE A 160 -4.91 -10.34 0.05
CA ILE A 160 -4.26 -9.11 0.51
C ILE A 160 -2.83 -9.43 0.89
N VAL A 161 -1.89 -8.65 0.36
CA VAL A 161 -0.46 -8.72 0.71
C VAL A 161 -0.10 -7.44 1.44
N THR A 162 0.17 -7.56 2.73
CA THR A 162 0.34 -6.41 3.64
C THR A 162 1.35 -6.72 4.74
N ASN A 163 1.96 -5.69 5.32
CA ASN A 163 2.71 -5.80 6.58
C ASN A 163 1.90 -5.29 7.79
N ASP A 164 0.66 -4.84 7.57
CA ASP A 164 -0.22 -4.36 8.63
C ASP A 164 -0.90 -5.51 9.38
N ARG A 165 -0.70 -5.55 10.70
CA ARG A 165 -1.28 -6.57 11.56
C ARG A 165 -2.71 -6.26 11.96
N ASP A 166 -3.15 -5.02 11.86
CA ASP A 166 -4.50 -4.59 12.25
C ASP A 166 -5.56 -5.28 11.37
N LEU A 167 -5.19 -5.61 10.12
CA LEU A 167 -6.04 -6.40 9.22
C LEU A 167 -6.21 -7.87 9.65
N LEU A 168 -5.30 -8.46 10.44
CA LEU A 168 -5.41 -9.86 10.85
C LEU A 168 -6.59 -10.12 11.78
N ASP A 169 -6.81 -9.20 12.73
CA ASP A 169 -7.85 -9.32 13.75
C ASP A 169 -9.14 -8.58 13.37
N HIS A 170 -9.21 -8.08 12.13
CA HIS A 170 -10.35 -7.34 11.62
C HIS A 170 -11.64 -8.18 11.61
N PRO A 171 -12.75 -7.71 12.21
CA PRO A 171 -13.95 -8.51 12.46
C PRO A 171 -14.65 -9.00 11.18
N ASP A 172 -14.62 -8.20 10.11
CA ASP A 172 -15.27 -8.53 8.84
C ASP A 172 -14.31 -9.16 7.81
N ARG A 173 -13.13 -9.61 8.24
CA ARG A 173 -12.16 -10.23 7.32
C ARG A 173 -12.64 -11.59 6.83
N LYS A 174 -12.72 -11.73 5.50
CA LYS A 174 -12.88 -13.01 4.81
C LYS A 174 -11.71 -13.30 3.89
N ALA A 175 -11.12 -12.25 3.31
CA ALA A 175 -9.95 -12.32 2.46
C ALA A 175 -8.77 -13.03 3.15
N MET A 176 -8.01 -13.79 2.35
CA MET A 176 -6.73 -14.35 2.79
C MET A 176 -5.71 -13.22 2.90
N ILE A 177 -4.94 -13.22 3.99
CA ILE A 177 -3.84 -12.29 4.19
C ILE A 177 -2.50 -13.02 4.03
N VAL A 178 -1.58 -12.43 3.29
CA VAL A 178 -0.19 -12.85 3.16
C VAL A 178 0.70 -11.74 3.69
N MET A 179 1.58 -12.06 4.64
CA MET A 179 2.44 -11.05 5.28
C MET A 179 3.91 -11.46 5.27
N PRO A 180 4.85 -10.52 5.20
CA PRO A 180 6.25 -10.75 5.56
C PRO A 180 6.36 -11.39 6.95
N GLY A 181 7.25 -12.37 7.09
CA GLY A 181 7.46 -13.12 8.34
C GLY A 181 8.53 -12.52 9.23
#